data_AF-A0A081DFU3-F1
#
_entry.id   AF-A0A081DFU3-F1
#
_cell.length_a   1.000
_cell.length_b   1.000
_cell.length_c   1.000
_cell.angle_alpha   90.00
_cell.angle_beta   90.00
_cell.angle_gamma   90.00
#
_symmetry.space_group_name_H-M   'P 1'
#
loop_
_entity.id
_entity.type
_entity.pdbx_description
1 polymer ?
#
loop_
_entity_poly.entity_id
_entity_poly.type
_entity_poly.pdbx_seq_one_letter_code
_entity_poly.pdbx_strand_id
1 'polypeptide(L)' 'MVKEAYGQHWSPADKGANILFNLALSEEFKNDSGKYFDNDKGSFAMAHPDATNQKKINILLNLTKEIIRGN' A
#
# COMPACT_ATOMS: atom_id res chain seq x y z
N MET A 1 -3.91 -17.75 8.69
CA MET A 1 -4.04 -17.09 7.37
C MET A 1 -2.85 -17.36 6.43
N VAL A 2 -1.66 -16.75 6.57
CA VAL A 2 -0.54 -16.99 5.60
C VAL A 2 0.15 -18.35 5.80
N LYS A 3 0.41 -18.75 7.04
CA LYS A 3 0.99 -20.08 7.36
C LYS A 3 0.08 -21.23 6.91
N GLU A 4 -1.23 -21.05 7.03
CA GLU A 4 -2.23 -22.03 6.62
C GLU A 4 -2.38 -22.10 5.10
N ALA A 5 -2.29 -20.96 4.39
CA ALA A 5 -2.45 -20.91 2.94
C ALA A 5 -1.17 -21.24 2.16
N TYR A 6 0.01 -20.97 2.73
CA TYR A 6 1.29 -21.00 1.99
C TYR A 6 2.44 -21.71 2.74
N GLY A 7 2.19 -22.31 3.91
CA GLY A 7 3.20 -23.07 4.66
C GLY A 7 4.36 -22.25 5.26
N GLN A 8 4.37 -20.94 5.06
CA GLN A 8 5.42 -20.01 5.49
C GLN A 8 4.90 -19.05 6.56
N HIS A 9 5.75 -18.75 7.55
CA HIS A 9 5.44 -17.73 8.55
C HIS A 9 6.05 -16.39 8.11
N TRP A 10 5.20 -15.41 7.86
CA TRP A 10 5.59 -14.02 7.61
C TRP A 10 5.27 -13.16 8.83
N SER A 11 5.42 -11.84 8.72
CA SER A 11 4.99 -10.92 9.78
C SER A 11 3.54 -11.21 10.21
N PRO A 12 3.23 -11.11 11.53
CA PRO A 12 1.87 -11.32 12.02
C PRO A 12 0.92 -10.27 11.44
N ALA A 13 -0.35 -10.63 11.25
CA ALA A 13 -1.37 -9.70 10.74
C ALA A 13 -1.51 -8.45 11.63
N ASP A 14 -1.34 -8.63 12.94
CA ASP A 14 -1.37 -7.55 13.93
C ASP A 14 -0.35 -6.44 13.65
N LYS A 15 0.80 -6.77 13.03
CA LYS A 15 1.78 -5.75 12.61
C LYS A 15 1.15 -4.77 11.62
N GLY A 16 0.46 -5.29 10.60
CA GLY A 16 -0.20 -4.45 9.60
C GLY A 16 -1.37 -3.65 10.19
N ALA A 17 -2.16 -4.28 11.06
CA ALA A 17 -3.26 -3.60 11.75
C ALA A 17 -2.77 -2.42 12.60
N ASN A 18 -1.70 -2.61 13.37
CA ASN A 18 -1.11 -1.56 14.19
C ASN A 18 -0.51 -0.42 13.35
N ILE A 19 0.14 -0.74 12.22
CA ILE A 19 0.65 0.28 11.28
C ILE A 19 -0.51 1.14 10.75
N LEU A 20 -1.59 0.51 10.27
CA LEU A 20 -2.75 1.24 9.75
C LEU A 20 -3.42 2.11 10.82
N PHE A 21 -3.61 1.55 12.02
CA PHE A 21 -4.18 2.27 13.16
C PHE A 21 -3.34 3.52 13.50
N ASN A 22 -2.03 3.36 13.64
CA ASN A 22 -1.13 4.46 13.97
C ASN A 22 -1.09 5.52 12.86
N LEU A 23 -0.89 5.12 11.60
CA LEU A 23 -0.83 6.05 10.46
C LEU A 23 -2.14 6.84 10.28
N ALA A 24 -3.29 6.27 10.64
CA ALA A 24 -4.58 6.92 10.48
C ALA A 24 -4.97 7.83 11.65
N LEU A 25 -4.55 7.50 12.88
CA LEU A 25 -5.12 8.11 14.10
C LEU A 25 -4.09 8.77 15.02
N SER A 26 -2.79 8.48 14.89
CA SER A 26 -1.77 9.10 15.72
C SER A 26 -1.54 10.55 15.33
N GLU A 27 -1.44 11.44 16.32
CA GLU A 27 -1.03 12.84 16.10
C GLU A 27 0.38 12.93 15.48
N GLU A 28 1.22 11.90 15.67
CA GLU A 28 2.56 11.80 15.04
C GLU A 28 2.50 11.93 13.51
N PHE A 29 1.48 11.37 12.87
CA PHE A 29 1.37 11.27 11.40
C PHE A 29 0.32 12.21 10.79
N LYS A 30 -0.20 13.15 11.60
CA LYS A 30 -1.30 14.06 11.21
C LYS A 30 -1.05 14.83 9.91
N ASN A 31 0.20 15.18 9.63
CA ASN A 31 0.60 15.97 8.46
C ASN A 31 1.30 15.14 7.36
N ASP A 32 1.20 13.81 7.43
CA ASP A 32 1.93 12.90 6.53
C ASP A 32 1.07 12.28 5.42
N SER A 33 -0.18 12.75 5.27
CA SER A 33 -1.05 12.31 4.18
C SER A 33 -0.38 12.50 2.80
N GLY A 34 -0.49 11.48 1.96
CA GLY A 34 0.14 11.44 0.63
C GLY A 34 1.59 10.94 0.61
N LYS A 35 2.24 10.75 1.76
CA LYS A 35 3.56 10.10 1.83
C LYS A 35 3.44 8.58 1.71
N TYR A 36 4.46 7.94 1.15
CA TYR A 36 4.56 6.49 1.03
C TYR A 36 5.25 5.89 2.26
N PHE A 37 4.55 5.01 2.98
CA PHE A 37 5.11 4.27 4.11
C PHE A 37 5.55 2.86 3.65
N ASP A 38 6.80 2.53 3.87
CA ASP A 38 7.39 1.23 3.54
C ASP A 38 7.23 0.31 4.76
N ASN A 39 6.33 -0.67 4.69
CA ASN A 39 5.99 -1.57 5.81
C ASN A 39 7.08 -2.61 6.11
N ASP A 40 8.00 -2.82 5.17
CA ASP A 40 9.16 -3.69 5.37
C ASP A 40 10.27 -2.93 6.09
N LYS A 41 10.50 -1.66 5.74
CA LYS A 41 11.44 -0.76 6.44
C LYS A 41 10.89 -0.17 7.74
N GLY A 42 9.57 -0.09 7.88
CA GLY A 42 8.90 0.52 9.03
C GLY A 42 9.01 2.06 9.07
N SER A 43 9.17 2.72 7.93
CA SER A 43 9.31 4.18 7.86
C SER A 43 8.84 4.75 6.52
N PHE A 44 8.65 6.08 6.47
CA PHE A 44 8.40 6.76 5.21
C PHE A 44 9.62 6.67 4.27
N ALA A 45 9.36 6.39 3.01
CA ALA A 45 10.38 6.26 2.00
C ALA A 45 9.91 6.85 0.67
N MET A 46 10.84 7.00 -0.28
CA MET A 46 10.46 7.23 -1.66
C MET A 46 9.75 6.00 -2.21
N ALA A 47 8.54 6.21 -2.73
CA ALA A 47 7.87 5.19 -3.53
C ALA A 47 8.71 4.85 -4.77
N HIS A 48 8.41 3.70 -5.37
CA HIS A 48 8.95 3.37 -6.69
C HIS A 48 8.63 4.50 -7.70
N PRO A 49 9.55 4.91 -8.58
CA PRO A 49 9.34 6.05 -9.50
C PRO A 49 8.09 5.95 -10.39
N ASP A 50 7.63 4.74 -10.66
CA ASP A 50 6.41 4.53 -11.43
C ASP A 50 5.13 4.91 -10.70
N ALA A 51 5.15 4.95 -9.36
CA ALA A 51 4.01 5.31 -8.53
C ALA A 51 3.56 6.77 -8.77
N THR A 52 4.43 7.62 -9.30
CA THR A 52 4.14 9.02 -9.65
C THR A 52 4.26 9.30 -11.16
N ASN A 53 4.46 8.26 -11.99
CA ASN A 53 4.54 8.42 -13.43
C ASN A 53 3.13 8.55 -14.04
N GLN A 54 2.72 9.77 -14.36
CA GLN A 54 1.38 10.07 -14.85
C GLN A 54 0.99 9.26 -16.10
N LYS A 55 1.94 8.98 -17.01
CA LYS A 55 1.66 8.17 -18.20
C LYS A 55 1.30 6.74 -17.82
N LYS A 56 2.07 6.13 -16.92
CA LYS A 56 1.81 4.76 -16.42
C LYS A 56 0.51 4.69 -15.64
N ILE A 57 0.24 5.68 -14.78
CA ILE A 57 -1.03 5.79 -14.04
C ILE A 57 -2.22 5.85 -14.99
N ASN A 58 -2.17 6.70 -16.02
CA ASN A 58 -3.26 6.83 -16.99
C ASN A 58 -3.51 5.54 -17.77
N ILE A 59 -2.45 4.85 -18.19
CA ILE A 59 -2.55 3.54 -18.87
C ILE A 59 -3.26 2.53 -17.95
N LEU A 60 -2.81 2.41 -16.70
CA LEU A 60 -3.41 1.51 -15.71
C LEU A 60 -4.90 1.82 -15.50
N LEU A 61 -5.24 3.10 -15.26
CA LEU A 61 -6.63 3.50 -15.03
C LEU A 61 -7.54 3.23 -16.23
N ASN A 62 -7.07 3.48 -17.45
CA ASN A 62 -7.84 3.20 -18.65
C ASN A 62 -8.09 1.71 -18.81
N LEU A 63 -7.05 0.88 -18.69
CA LEU A 63 -7.19 -0.57 -18.80
C LEU A 63 -8.13 -1.14 -17.72
N THR A 64 -8.01 -0.69 -16.47
CA THR A 64 -8.90 -1.09 -15.38
C THR A 64 -10.36 -0.73 -15.68
N LYS A 65 -10.63 0.45 -16.26
CA LYS A 65 -11.98 0.86 -16.65
C LYS A 65 -12.55 -0.03 -17.77
N GLU A 66 -11.75 -0.38 -18.76
CA GLU A 66 -12.18 -1.29 -19.83
C GLU A 66 -12.54 -2.68 -19.26
N ILE A 67 -11.71 -3.23 -18.37
CA ILE A 67 -11.98 -4.52 -17.71
C ILE A 67 -13.28 -4.46 -16.88
N ILE A 68 -13.47 -3.41 -16.08
CA ILE A 68 -14.64 -3.27 -15.19
C ILE A 68 -15.93 -3.09 -15.99
N ARG A 69 -15.88 -2.40 -17.14
CA ARG A 69 -17.07 -2.19 -17.97
C ARG A 69 -17.61 -3.49 -18.55
N GLY A 70 -16.75 -4.50 -18.73
CA GLY A 70 -17.06 -5.69 -19.50
C GLY A 70 -17.20 -5.32 -20.97
N ASN A 71 -16.39 -5.91 -21.84
CA ASN A 71 -16.56 -5.74 -23.29
C ASN A 71 -17.94 -6.21 -23.73
#